data_AF-A0A5C6C893-F1
#
_entry.id   AF-A0A5C6C893-F1
#
_cell.length_a   1.000
_cell.length_b   1.000
_cell.length_c   1.000
_cell.angle_alpha   90.00
_cell.angle_beta   90.00
_cell.angle_gamma   90.00
#
_symmetry.space_group_name_H-M   'P 1'
#
loop_
_entity.id
_entity.type
_entity.pdbx_description
1 polymer ?
#
loop_
_entity_poly.entity_id
_entity_poly.type
_entity_poly.pdbx_seq_one_letter_code
_entity_poly.pdbx_strand_id
1 'polypeptide(L)'
;MPKISSFYLAANSRRALTLIEMLVGMAITLVMMAAVVNLFANISTGVSNRQGAMEISADLRIARARLYSDLAGATVRTDDVGEPNGYFEIVEGKASDENPLNGSLINNPPNNVDPAISLIPSSNTVSDAEGNLVDPSLVTDFRSLGDFDDILAMTVESRGTPFRGRGRTLIPGSDPTQPANWIGTTIESQFAEVIWFAVENPADGSRGEPGMRTIYRRVLLIAPWVTSQDTTAGPVDDPIFDLNNLIFNPTSGNTFASRLQAMRDFQNDYDISVRFENQQMVPNTLADLSRREHRFAHMTNPSNYPQNAAGHYPYPFPYNLVDLQGIPSFTYYEPAGRVDAGGDPVSSLQPLSGERAGGDIVLTNALAFDVQVFDPGAPLYNYQGTLIRPNAGQAFKSAVALGASAITGFGAYTDLGWNNGPSNVPDYLAPVGAPATLFQQEHQVGWHPGSAPGNYRGTPSTYDSWTNYYETDQVDQDARDGNTNILDGADEGTNGLDDEAYYDDDNDQTTPPIFVARNGPDDTNERETSPPYPSPLKGVQVKLRVYEPNSRAIREANVTRSMAD
;
A
#
# COMPACT_ATOMS: atom_id res chain seq x y z
N MET A 1 -86.54 68.27 -43.69
CA MET A 1 -85.59 67.62 -44.61
C MET A 1 -84.38 68.53 -44.79
N PRO A 2 -83.15 68.02 -45.05
CA PRO A 2 -82.32 67.10 -44.27
C PRO A 2 -80.92 67.71 -43.97
N LYS A 3 -80.10 67.13 -43.07
CA LYS A 3 -78.61 67.04 -43.22
C LYS A 3 -77.94 66.38 -42.01
N ILE A 4 -77.62 65.11 -42.20
CA ILE A 4 -76.40 64.36 -41.84
C ILE A 4 -75.46 65.06 -40.85
N SER A 5 -75.23 64.44 -39.70
CA SER A 5 -74.05 64.69 -38.85
C SER A 5 -73.20 63.42 -38.75
N SER A 6 -72.22 63.37 -39.64
CA SER A 6 -70.86 62.84 -39.56
C SER A 6 -70.57 61.71 -38.56
N PHE A 7 -70.28 60.52 -39.11
CA PHE A 7 -69.41 59.53 -38.47
C PHE A 7 -68.01 60.15 -38.29
N TYR A 8 -67.67 60.52 -37.06
CA TYR A 8 -66.26 60.72 -36.68
C TYR A 8 -65.72 59.38 -36.15
N LEU A 9 -64.80 58.80 -36.92
CA LEU A 9 -63.90 57.75 -36.46
C LEU A 9 -63.19 58.25 -35.19
N ALA A 10 -63.49 57.66 -34.04
CA ALA A 10 -62.67 57.86 -32.85
C ALA A 10 -61.29 57.26 -33.13
N ALA A 11 -60.32 58.13 -33.35
CA ALA A 11 -58.91 57.76 -33.46
C ALA A 11 -58.51 56.99 -32.20
N ASN A 12 -58.18 55.71 -32.36
CA ASN A 12 -57.60 54.92 -31.29
C ASN A 12 -56.21 55.52 -31.03
N SER A 13 -56.11 56.41 -30.04
CA SER A 13 -54.86 56.99 -29.57
C SER A 13 -53.98 55.85 -29.08
N ARG A 14 -53.08 55.38 -29.97
CA ARG A 14 -51.97 54.51 -29.58
C ARG A 14 -51.10 55.36 -28.66
N ARG A 15 -51.25 55.17 -27.34
CA ARG A 15 -50.35 55.76 -26.35
C ARG A 15 -48.94 55.26 -26.68
N ALA A 16 -48.08 56.16 -27.12
CA ALA A 16 -46.66 55.88 -27.28
C ALA A 16 -46.03 55.81 -25.88
N LEU A 17 -45.23 54.77 -25.63
CA LEU A 17 -44.53 54.59 -24.35
C LEU A 17 -43.59 55.77 -24.10
N THR A 18 -43.60 56.28 -22.88
CA THR A 18 -42.67 57.33 -22.47
C THR A 18 -41.25 56.75 -22.34
N LEU A 19 -40.23 57.59 -22.49
CA LEU A 19 -38.82 57.18 -22.39
C LEU A 19 -38.52 56.52 -21.03
N ILE A 20 -39.18 56.99 -19.97
CA ILE A 20 -39.14 56.40 -18.62
C ILE A 20 -39.77 55.00 -18.60
N GLU A 21 -40.94 54.78 -19.22
CA GLU A 21 -41.55 53.45 -19.28
C GLU A 21 -40.72 52.46 -20.09
N MET A 22 -40.07 52.89 -21.18
CA MET A 22 -39.15 52.02 -21.93
C MET A 22 -37.87 51.71 -21.14
N LEU A 23 -37.33 52.67 -20.39
CA LEU A 23 -36.19 52.46 -19.50
C LEU A 23 -36.53 51.52 -18.34
N VAL A 24 -37.68 51.71 -17.70
CA VAL A 24 -38.15 50.85 -16.61
C VAL A 24 -38.46 49.44 -17.12
N GLY A 25 -39.08 49.32 -18.30
CA GLY A 25 -39.30 48.04 -18.96
C GLY A 25 -37.99 47.29 -19.21
N MET A 26 -37.00 47.97 -19.80
CA MET A 26 -35.66 47.39 -20.02
C MET A 26 -34.98 47.00 -18.71
N ALA A 27 -35.02 47.87 -17.68
CA ALA A 27 -34.45 47.58 -16.37
C ALA A 27 -35.08 46.35 -15.72
N ILE A 28 -36.41 46.21 -15.77
CA ILE A 28 -37.13 45.03 -15.24
C ILE A 28 -36.74 43.78 -16.02
N THR A 29 -36.63 43.85 -17.35
CA THR A 29 -36.19 42.69 -18.15
C THR A 29 -34.76 42.27 -17.82
N LEU A 30 -33.87 43.22 -17.58
CA LEU A 30 -32.48 42.94 -17.19
C LEU A 30 -32.42 42.32 -15.79
N VAL A 31 -33.19 42.85 -14.83
CA VAL A 31 -33.27 42.28 -13.47
C VAL A 31 -33.88 40.88 -13.48
N MET A 32 -34.93 40.65 -14.26
CA MET A 32 -35.52 39.32 -14.41
C MET A 32 -34.55 38.33 -15.09
N MET A 33 -33.82 38.77 -16.12
CA MET A 33 -32.81 37.94 -16.75
C MET A 33 -31.67 37.61 -15.76
N ALA A 34 -31.22 38.58 -14.97
CA ALA A 34 -30.20 38.36 -13.93
C ALA A 34 -30.67 37.37 -12.85
N ALA A 35 -31.93 37.48 -12.40
CA ALA A 35 -32.50 36.55 -11.42
C ALA A 35 -32.60 35.12 -11.97
N VAL A 36 -33.01 34.96 -13.23
CA VAL A 36 -33.10 33.66 -13.90
C VAL A 36 -31.73 33.04 -14.10
N VAL A 37 -30.72 33.82 -14.51
CA VAL A 37 -29.33 33.34 -14.65
C VAL A 37 -28.80 32.85 -13.30
N ASN A 38 -29.01 33.59 -12.22
CA ASN A 38 -28.58 33.17 -10.87
C ASN A 38 -29.30 31.90 -10.41
N LEU A 39 -30.61 31.75 -10.70
CA LEU A 39 -31.34 30.54 -10.39
C LEU A 39 -30.77 29.33 -11.15
N PHE A 40 -30.52 29.47 -12.45
CA PHE A 40 -29.93 28.40 -13.25
C PHE A 40 -28.50 28.08 -12.82
N ALA A 41 -27.69 29.08 -12.46
CA ALA A 41 -26.35 28.84 -11.93
C ALA A 41 -26.40 28.02 -10.64
N ASN A 42 -27.28 28.39 -9.69
CA ASN A 42 -27.44 27.68 -8.42
C ASN A 42 -28.00 26.26 -8.59
N ILE A 43 -28.92 26.05 -9.53
CA ILE A 43 -29.44 24.71 -9.84
C ILE A 43 -28.34 23.87 -10.52
N SER A 44 -27.60 24.45 -11.47
CA SER A 44 -26.55 23.75 -12.21
C SER A 44 -25.41 23.32 -11.29
N THR A 45 -24.95 24.17 -10.38
CA THR A 45 -23.92 23.81 -9.39
C THR A 45 -24.44 22.73 -8.44
N GLY A 46 -25.68 22.86 -7.96
CA GLY A 46 -26.32 21.84 -7.13
C GLY A 46 -26.46 20.48 -7.83
N VAL A 47 -26.75 20.46 -9.13
CA VAL A 47 -26.80 19.22 -9.93
C VAL A 47 -25.40 18.64 -10.11
N SER A 48 -24.41 19.44 -10.49
CA SER A 48 -23.02 19.01 -10.67
C SER A 48 -22.45 18.40 -9.39
N ASN A 49 -22.67 19.05 -8.24
CA ASN A 49 -22.20 18.56 -6.95
C ASN A 49 -22.86 17.23 -6.58
N ARG A 50 -24.16 17.06 -6.85
CA ARG A 50 -24.82 15.77 -6.61
C ARG A 50 -24.30 14.66 -7.52
N GLN A 51 -24.00 14.98 -8.78
CA GLN A 51 -23.47 13.99 -9.72
C GLN A 51 -22.06 13.54 -9.29
N GLY A 52 -21.17 14.47 -8.96
CA GLY A 52 -19.83 14.13 -8.42
C GLY A 52 -19.92 13.26 -7.16
N ALA A 53 -20.84 13.58 -6.25
CA ALA A 53 -21.02 12.81 -5.02
C ALA A 53 -21.49 11.39 -5.27
N MET A 54 -22.37 11.22 -6.26
CA MET A 54 -22.88 9.93 -6.65
C MET A 54 -21.81 9.09 -7.35
N GLU A 55 -20.98 9.71 -8.18
CA GLU A 55 -19.87 9.07 -8.89
C GLU A 55 -18.83 8.54 -7.91
N ILE A 56 -18.29 9.40 -7.03
CA ILE A 56 -17.29 8.98 -6.03
C ILE A 56 -17.85 7.91 -5.08
N SER A 57 -19.13 8.01 -4.71
CA SER A 57 -19.78 6.96 -3.90
C SER A 57 -19.91 5.64 -4.64
N ALA A 58 -20.11 5.67 -5.96
CA ALA A 58 -20.14 4.48 -6.79
C ALA A 58 -18.74 3.87 -6.93
N ASP A 59 -17.73 4.69 -7.19
CA ASP A 59 -16.33 4.27 -7.31
C ASP A 59 -15.83 3.66 -6.00
N LEU A 60 -16.09 4.30 -4.86
CA LEU A 60 -15.74 3.76 -3.54
C LEU A 60 -16.42 2.41 -3.28
N ARG A 61 -17.68 2.24 -3.71
CA ARG A 61 -18.39 0.96 -3.59
C ARG A 61 -17.78 -0.12 -4.49
N ILE A 62 -17.37 0.23 -5.71
CA ILE A 62 -16.71 -0.69 -6.64
C ILE A 62 -15.34 -1.10 -6.09
N ALA A 63 -14.53 -0.15 -5.65
CA ALA A 63 -13.23 -0.38 -5.01
C ALA A 63 -13.38 -1.30 -3.79
N ARG A 64 -14.35 -1.01 -2.92
CA ARG A 64 -14.67 -1.83 -1.74
C ARG A 64 -15.05 -3.26 -2.13
N ALA A 65 -15.90 -3.43 -3.14
CA ALA A 65 -16.33 -4.75 -3.60
C ALA A 65 -15.16 -5.54 -4.21
N ARG A 66 -14.27 -4.86 -4.95
CA ARG A 66 -13.08 -5.46 -5.54
C ARG A 66 -12.09 -5.92 -4.47
N LEU A 67 -11.78 -5.06 -3.51
CA LEU A 67 -10.90 -5.39 -2.39
C LEU A 67 -11.48 -6.52 -1.53
N TYR A 68 -12.79 -6.50 -1.26
CA TYR A 68 -13.45 -7.61 -0.58
C TYR A 68 -13.33 -8.93 -1.36
N SER A 69 -13.47 -8.89 -2.69
CA SER A 69 -13.31 -10.07 -3.54
C SER A 69 -11.88 -10.60 -3.53
N ASP A 70 -10.87 -9.72 -3.49
CA ASP A 70 -9.46 -10.12 -3.43
C ASP A 70 -9.15 -10.78 -2.09
N LEU A 71 -9.52 -10.13 -0.97
CA LEU A 71 -9.37 -10.71 0.37
C LEU A 71 -10.16 -12.02 0.53
N ALA A 72 -11.30 -12.15 -0.15
CA ALA A 72 -12.10 -13.38 -0.13
C ALA A 72 -11.49 -14.52 -0.96
N GLY A 73 -10.67 -14.18 -1.95
CA GLY A 73 -9.99 -15.11 -2.83
C GLY A 73 -8.53 -15.36 -2.45
N ALA A 74 -8.04 -14.81 -1.33
CA ALA A 74 -6.70 -15.06 -0.84
C ALA A 74 -6.45 -16.58 -0.75
N THR A 75 -5.35 -17.06 -1.34
CA THR A 75 -5.07 -18.50 -1.45
C THR A 75 -4.44 -19.08 -0.20
N VAL A 76 -3.74 -18.25 0.58
CA VAL A 76 -3.10 -18.65 1.83
C VAL A 76 -4.07 -18.55 2.99
N ARG A 77 -4.05 -19.57 3.84
CA ARG A 77 -4.67 -19.53 5.16
C ARG A 77 -3.63 -19.11 6.17
N THR A 78 -3.98 -18.16 7.02
CA THR A 78 -3.01 -17.51 7.91
C THR A 78 -2.65 -18.37 9.14
N ASP A 79 -3.33 -19.49 9.35
CA ASP A 79 -3.02 -20.53 10.34
C ASP A 79 -2.15 -21.67 9.80
N ASP A 80 -2.10 -21.87 8.49
CA ASP A 80 -1.34 -22.95 7.85
C ASP A 80 0.07 -22.45 7.45
N VAL A 81 1.02 -22.55 8.39
CA VAL A 81 2.44 -22.25 8.13
C VAL A 81 3.06 -23.35 7.26
N GLY A 82 3.74 -22.98 6.18
CA GLY A 82 4.51 -23.91 5.35
C GLY A 82 3.76 -24.56 4.17
N GLU A 83 2.47 -24.29 3.97
CA GLU A 83 1.79 -24.75 2.76
C GLU A 83 2.24 -23.94 1.51
N PRO A 84 2.57 -24.60 0.38
CA PRO A 84 3.03 -23.94 -0.84
C PRO A 84 1.87 -23.32 -1.65
N ASN A 85 1.00 -22.55 -0.98
CA ASN A 85 -0.24 -22.01 -1.52
C ASN A 85 -0.16 -20.51 -1.84
N GLY A 86 1.04 -19.98 -2.07
CA GLY A 86 1.30 -18.56 -2.34
C GLY A 86 1.65 -17.78 -1.07
N TYR A 87 1.23 -16.52 -0.97
CA TYR A 87 1.51 -15.67 0.18
C TYR A 87 0.40 -14.67 0.53
N PHE A 88 0.48 -14.17 1.75
CA PHE A 88 -0.27 -13.02 2.27
C PHE A 88 0.67 -12.14 3.08
N GLU A 89 0.85 -10.89 2.67
CA GLU A 89 1.80 -9.96 3.24
C GLU A 89 1.16 -8.58 3.45
N ILE A 90 1.40 -8.00 4.63
CA ILE A 90 1.03 -6.63 4.95
C ILE A 90 2.31 -5.92 5.34
N VAL A 91 2.61 -4.81 4.67
CA VAL A 91 3.73 -3.94 5.04
C VAL A 91 3.12 -2.65 5.58
N GLU A 92 3.34 -2.41 6.86
CA GLU A 92 2.97 -1.18 7.55
C GLU A 92 3.99 -0.09 7.25
N GLY A 93 3.50 1.09 6.89
CA GLY A 93 4.35 2.23 6.65
C GLY A 93 4.84 2.95 7.90
N LYS A 94 5.31 4.19 7.71
CA LYS A 94 5.67 5.13 8.78
C LYS A 94 4.58 6.17 9.01
N ALA A 95 3.70 6.38 8.04
CA ALA A 95 2.54 7.22 8.26
C ALA A 95 1.58 6.49 9.21
N SER A 96 0.63 7.25 9.73
CA SER A 96 -0.40 6.74 10.62
C SER A 96 -1.53 7.77 10.64
N ASP A 97 -2.69 7.38 11.16
CA ASP A 97 -3.77 8.33 11.41
C ASP A 97 -3.37 9.51 12.32
N GLU A 98 -2.36 9.33 13.21
CA GLU A 98 -1.83 10.41 14.08
C GLU A 98 -0.80 11.29 13.34
N ASN A 99 0.06 10.68 12.52
CA ASN A 99 1.09 11.38 11.78
C ASN A 99 0.98 11.09 10.26
N PRO A 100 -0.08 11.59 9.60
CA PRO A 100 -0.36 11.27 8.19
C PRO A 100 0.58 11.98 7.21
N LEU A 101 1.48 12.83 7.72
CA LEU A 101 2.50 13.56 6.94
C LEU A 101 3.85 12.86 6.96
N ASN A 102 4.01 11.75 7.69
CA ASN A 102 5.26 10.99 7.64
C ASN A 102 5.43 10.39 6.24
N GLY A 103 6.60 10.56 5.64
CA GLY A 103 6.83 10.20 4.23
C GLY A 103 6.09 11.08 3.21
N SER A 104 5.32 12.09 3.64
CA SER A 104 4.59 12.96 2.72
C SER A 104 5.52 13.96 2.01
N LEU A 105 5.15 14.33 0.79
CA LEU A 105 5.76 15.44 0.05
C LEU A 105 5.45 16.80 0.70
N ILE A 106 4.52 16.87 1.65
CA ILE A 106 4.22 18.05 2.43
C ILE A 106 5.28 18.24 3.51
N ASN A 107 6.14 19.26 3.34
CA ASN A 107 7.12 19.64 4.35
C ASN A 107 6.55 20.66 5.33
N ASN A 108 6.77 20.45 6.63
CA ASN A 108 6.52 21.46 7.66
C ASN A 108 7.69 22.48 7.63
N PRO A 109 7.43 23.78 7.85
CA PRO A 109 7.46 24.90 6.89
C PRO A 109 8.71 25.14 6.01
N PRO A 110 8.55 25.82 4.85
CA PRO A 110 7.31 26.42 4.37
C PRO A 110 6.52 25.41 3.53
N ASN A 111 5.30 25.14 3.99
CA ASN A 111 4.32 24.22 3.45
C ASN A 111 4.21 24.47 1.93
N ASN A 112 4.42 23.43 1.13
CA ASN A 112 4.33 23.48 -0.34
C ASN A 112 2.87 23.45 -0.86
N VAL A 113 1.89 23.67 0.03
CA VAL A 113 0.46 23.67 -0.27
C VAL A 113 -0.10 25.04 0.10
N ASP A 114 -0.70 25.73 -0.87
CA ASP A 114 -1.39 27.01 -0.65
C ASP A 114 -2.81 26.74 -0.13
N PRO A 115 -3.13 27.11 1.13
CA PRO A 115 -4.45 26.86 1.73
C PRO A 115 -5.62 27.51 0.99
N ALA A 116 -5.38 28.56 0.18
CA ALA A 116 -6.44 29.24 -0.57
C ALA A 116 -6.94 28.41 -1.78
N ILE A 117 -6.09 27.52 -2.30
CA ILE A 117 -6.39 26.69 -3.48
C ILE A 117 -6.32 25.19 -3.18
N SER A 118 -5.93 24.81 -1.96
CA SER A 118 -5.85 23.42 -1.53
C SER A 118 -7.20 22.71 -1.65
N LEU A 119 -7.16 21.52 -2.23
CA LEU A 119 -8.26 20.57 -2.26
C LEU A 119 -8.34 19.81 -0.94
N ILE A 120 -7.25 19.70 -0.17
CA ILE A 120 -7.24 18.96 1.09
C ILE A 120 -8.14 19.67 2.12
N PRO A 121 -9.13 18.97 2.69
CA PRO A 121 -9.97 19.56 3.72
C PRO A 121 -9.16 19.91 4.97
N SER A 122 -9.28 21.14 5.44
CA SER A 122 -8.81 21.57 6.75
C SER A 122 -9.96 21.67 7.74
N SER A 123 -9.66 21.63 9.04
CA SER A 123 -10.66 21.90 10.05
C SER A 123 -11.06 23.38 10.06
N ASN A 124 -12.31 23.64 10.50
CA ASN A 124 -12.82 24.99 10.69
C ASN A 124 -12.12 25.76 11.84
N THR A 125 -11.27 25.08 12.62
CA THR A 125 -10.57 25.64 13.78
C THR A 125 -9.15 25.08 13.80
N VAL A 126 -8.22 25.84 13.22
CA VAL A 126 -6.80 25.49 13.21
C VAL A 126 -6.14 26.18 14.42
N SER A 127 -5.20 25.48 15.07
CA SER A 127 -4.40 26.05 16.16
C SER A 127 -2.91 25.99 15.82
N ASP A 128 -2.13 26.98 16.27
CA ASP A 128 -0.66 26.93 16.20
C ASP A 128 -0.09 25.92 17.21
N ALA A 129 1.24 25.77 17.23
CA ALA A 129 1.94 24.88 18.16
C ALA A 129 1.76 25.30 19.62
N GLU A 130 1.46 26.58 19.86
CA GLU A 130 1.18 27.18 21.16
C GLU A 130 -0.31 27.07 21.56
N GLY A 131 -1.16 26.49 20.70
CA GLY A 131 -2.59 26.28 20.96
C GLY A 131 -3.49 27.50 20.73
N ASN A 132 -2.99 28.59 20.15
CA ASN A 132 -3.80 29.74 19.76
C ASN A 132 -4.54 29.44 18.46
N LEU A 133 -5.78 29.93 18.34
CA LEU A 133 -6.55 29.81 17.11
C LEU A 133 -5.92 30.65 16.00
N VAL A 134 -5.69 30.05 14.85
CA VAL A 134 -5.18 30.68 13.64
C VAL A 134 -6.30 30.68 12.60
N ASP A 135 -6.31 31.69 11.72
CA ASP A 135 -7.26 31.74 10.61
C ASP A 135 -7.10 30.51 9.70
N PRO A 136 -8.13 29.64 9.57
CA PRO A 136 -8.06 28.46 8.71
C PRO A 136 -7.84 28.78 7.23
N SER A 137 -8.02 30.03 6.78
CA SER A 137 -7.68 30.42 5.41
C SER A 137 -6.18 30.62 5.17
N LEU A 138 -5.37 30.65 6.23
CA LEU A 138 -3.92 30.91 6.17
C LEU A 138 -3.09 29.65 6.42
N VAL A 139 -3.71 28.59 6.95
CA VAL A 139 -3.05 27.32 7.29
C VAL A 139 -4.02 26.17 7.13
N THR A 140 -3.51 25.05 6.63
CA THR A 140 -4.20 23.77 6.63
C THR A 140 -3.61 22.90 7.74
N ASP A 141 -4.47 22.26 8.53
CA ASP A 141 -4.08 21.38 9.63
C ASP A 141 -3.92 19.92 9.21
N PHE A 142 -4.23 19.61 7.94
CA PHE A 142 -4.10 18.30 7.32
C PHE A 142 -4.77 17.12 8.06
N ARG A 143 -5.65 17.40 9.04
CA ARG A 143 -6.30 16.39 9.89
C ARG A 143 -7.29 15.49 9.14
N SER A 144 -7.63 15.84 7.90
CA SER A 144 -8.45 14.99 7.04
C SER A 144 -7.67 13.85 6.40
N LEU A 145 -6.34 14.01 6.28
CA LEU A 145 -5.44 12.96 5.82
C LEU A 145 -5.40 11.84 6.87
N GLY A 146 -5.32 10.61 6.38
CA GLY A 146 -5.01 9.45 7.21
C GLY A 146 -3.75 8.78 6.71
N ASP A 147 -3.54 7.58 7.22
CA ASP A 147 -2.49 6.69 6.77
C ASP A 147 -2.59 6.37 5.28
N PHE A 148 -1.47 6.10 4.62
CA PHE A 148 -1.44 5.81 3.19
C PHE A 148 -0.30 4.94 2.72
N ASP A 149 0.76 4.76 3.50
CA ASP A 149 1.97 4.10 3.03
C ASP A 149 1.96 2.59 3.26
N ASP A 150 0.81 2.05 3.67
CA ASP A 150 0.54 0.63 3.73
C ASP A 150 0.53 -0.06 2.37
N ILE A 151 0.98 -1.32 2.39
CA ILE A 151 0.86 -2.25 1.29
C ILE A 151 0.11 -3.47 1.75
N LEU A 152 -0.80 -3.91 0.89
CA LEU A 152 -1.41 -5.21 1.00
C LEU A 152 -1.08 -6.02 -0.26
N ALA A 153 -0.29 -7.08 -0.10
CA ALA A 153 0.13 -7.96 -1.18
C ALA A 153 -0.29 -9.40 -0.88
N MET A 154 -0.92 -10.06 -1.85
CA MET A 154 -1.41 -11.42 -1.65
C MET A 154 -1.57 -12.17 -2.97
N THR A 155 -1.56 -13.50 -2.90
CA THR A 155 -1.99 -14.36 -4.00
C THR A 155 -3.50 -14.62 -3.92
N VAL A 156 -4.19 -14.42 -5.05
CA VAL A 156 -5.66 -14.48 -5.15
C VAL A 156 -6.07 -15.49 -6.21
N GLU A 157 -7.03 -16.34 -5.85
CA GLU A 157 -7.79 -17.18 -6.77
C GLU A 157 -9.11 -16.50 -7.16
N SER A 158 -9.36 -16.37 -8.46
CA SER A 158 -10.66 -16.00 -8.98
C SER A 158 -11.56 -17.24 -9.08
N ARG A 159 -12.72 -17.20 -8.41
CA ARG A 159 -13.75 -18.25 -8.54
C ARG A 159 -14.68 -18.06 -9.73
N GLY A 160 -14.51 -16.97 -10.49
CA GLY A 160 -15.40 -16.55 -11.55
C GLY A 160 -14.66 -16.40 -12.88
N THR A 161 -14.61 -15.17 -13.37
CA THR A 161 -13.84 -14.85 -14.58
C THR A 161 -12.35 -14.84 -14.25
N PRO A 162 -11.50 -15.50 -15.04
CA PRO A 162 -10.05 -15.45 -14.81
C PRO A 162 -9.54 -14.02 -14.90
N PHE A 163 -8.45 -13.75 -14.19
CA PHE A 163 -7.70 -12.52 -14.36
C PHE A 163 -7.15 -12.46 -15.78
N ARG A 164 -7.13 -11.26 -16.35
CA ARG A 164 -6.58 -10.98 -17.68
C ARG A 164 -5.44 -9.99 -17.55
N GLY A 165 -4.39 -10.23 -18.33
CA GLY A 165 -3.16 -9.45 -18.28
C GLY A 165 -2.52 -9.37 -19.66
N ARG A 166 -1.66 -8.38 -19.84
CA ARG A 166 -0.88 -8.18 -21.05
C ARG A 166 0.33 -9.11 -21.06
N GLY A 167 0.56 -9.73 -22.21
CA GLY A 167 1.82 -10.38 -22.56
C GLY A 167 2.24 -9.99 -23.97
N ARG A 168 3.38 -10.51 -24.41
CA ARG A 168 3.83 -10.41 -25.80
C ARG A 168 4.15 -11.79 -26.32
N THR A 169 3.64 -12.12 -27.50
CA THR A 169 3.89 -13.40 -28.14
C THR A 169 4.59 -13.24 -29.49
N LEU A 170 5.39 -14.22 -29.85
CA LEU A 170 6.12 -14.24 -31.11
C LEU A 170 5.15 -14.53 -32.26
N ILE A 171 5.24 -13.79 -33.36
CA ILE A 171 4.53 -14.14 -34.59
C ILE A 171 4.98 -15.56 -35.02
N PRO A 172 4.06 -16.51 -35.26
CA PRO A 172 4.45 -17.87 -35.63
C PRO A 172 5.43 -17.92 -36.82
N GLY A 173 6.55 -18.63 -36.65
CA GLY A 173 7.59 -18.79 -37.68
C GLY A 173 8.50 -17.57 -37.90
N SER A 174 8.41 -16.55 -37.04
CA SER A 174 9.26 -15.36 -37.10
C SER A 174 10.51 -15.47 -36.22
N ASP A 175 11.52 -14.63 -36.47
CA ASP A 175 12.79 -14.62 -35.73
C ASP A 175 12.59 -13.97 -34.34
N PRO A 176 12.85 -14.68 -33.23
CA PRO A 176 12.70 -14.16 -31.86
C PRO A 176 13.69 -13.05 -31.52
N THR A 177 14.76 -12.86 -32.28
CA THR A 177 15.76 -11.81 -32.04
C THR A 177 15.31 -10.42 -32.49
N GLN A 178 14.21 -10.31 -33.23
CA GLN A 178 13.70 -9.06 -33.79
C GLN A 178 12.54 -8.51 -32.93
N PRO A 179 12.68 -7.33 -32.28
CA PRO A 179 11.64 -6.76 -31.43
C PRO A 179 10.28 -6.54 -32.12
N ALA A 180 10.29 -6.29 -33.45
CA ALA A 180 9.09 -6.08 -34.26
C ALA A 180 8.24 -7.35 -34.45
N ASN A 181 8.81 -8.53 -34.20
CA ASN A 181 8.12 -9.81 -34.34
C ASN A 181 7.30 -10.20 -33.11
N TRP A 182 7.37 -9.39 -32.05
CA TRP A 182 6.69 -9.63 -30.79
C TRP A 182 5.46 -8.75 -30.67
N ILE A 183 4.28 -9.36 -30.80
CA ILE A 183 2.99 -8.68 -30.80
C ILE A 183 2.32 -8.78 -29.42
N GLY A 184 1.57 -7.75 -29.06
CA GLY A 184 0.78 -7.77 -27.82
C GLY A 184 -0.28 -8.88 -27.85
N THR A 185 -0.37 -9.62 -26.76
CA THR A 185 -1.38 -10.66 -26.54
C THR A 185 -1.98 -10.54 -25.15
N THR A 186 -3.10 -11.21 -24.92
CA THR A 186 -3.75 -11.30 -23.61
C THR A 186 -3.54 -12.69 -23.05
N ILE A 187 -3.10 -12.74 -21.79
CA ILE A 187 -2.97 -13.98 -21.01
C ILE A 187 -4.10 -13.99 -19.99
N GLU A 188 -4.60 -15.17 -19.67
CA GLU A 188 -5.60 -15.36 -18.62
C GLU A 188 -5.08 -16.34 -17.58
N SER A 189 -5.31 -16.07 -16.30
CA SER A 189 -5.04 -17.03 -15.22
C SER A 189 -6.13 -16.97 -14.16
N GLN A 190 -6.46 -18.12 -13.56
CA GLN A 190 -7.33 -18.15 -12.38
C GLN A 190 -6.62 -17.60 -11.14
N PHE A 191 -5.29 -17.63 -11.14
CA PHE A 191 -4.47 -17.16 -10.03
C PHE A 191 -3.72 -15.90 -10.43
N ALA A 192 -3.70 -14.92 -9.54
CA ALA A 192 -2.90 -13.73 -9.70
C ALA A 192 -2.31 -13.29 -8.37
N GLU A 193 -1.14 -12.69 -8.44
CA GLU A 193 -0.58 -11.90 -7.38
C GLU A 193 -1.18 -10.49 -7.47
N VAL A 194 -1.78 -10.02 -6.38
CA VAL A 194 -2.51 -8.75 -6.30
C VAL A 194 -1.86 -7.88 -5.24
N ILE A 195 -1.51 -6.66 -5.62
CA ILE A 195 -0.86 -5.68 -4.73
C ILE A 195 -1.69 -4.41 -4.71
N TRP A 196 -2.08 -3.99 -3.51
CA TRP A 196 -2.74 -2.72 -3.24
C TRP A 196 -1.78 -1.78 -2.52
N PHE A 197 -1.69 -0.54 -3.00
CA PHE A 197 -0.83 0.49 -2.43
C PHE A 197 -1.36 1.87 -2.81
N ALA A 198 -1.03 2.89 -2.03
CA ALA A 198 -1.29 4.28 -2.41
C ALA A 198 0.00 5.01 -2.78
N VAL A 199 -0.12 5.97 -3.68
CA VAL A 199 0.96 6.89 -4.03
C VAL A 199 0.46 8.31 -3.84
N GLU A 200 1.25 9.10 -3.14
CA GLU A 200 1.01 10.53 -3.01
C GLU A 200 1.40 11.25 -4.31
N ASN A 201 0.57 12.21 -4.71
CA ASN A 201 0.81 12.97 -5.92
C ASN A 201 2.03 13.88 -5.78
N PRO A 202 2.85 14.01 -6.84
CA PRO A 202 4.11 14.76 -6.82
C PRO A 202 3.92 16.28 -6.70
N ALA A 203 4.89 16.95 -6.07
CA ALA A 203 4.89 18.41 -5.85
C ALA A 203 5.05 19.26 -7.12
N ASP A 204 5.33 18.63 -8.26
CA ASP A 204 5.36 19.29 -9.57
C ASP A 204 3.96 19.46 -10.20
N GLY A 205 2.91 18.95 -9.54
CA GLY A 205 1.53 19.04 -10.00
C GLY A 205 1.18 18.08 -11.13
N SER A 206 2.09 17.20 -11.56
CA SER A 206 1.88 16.30 -12.70
C SER A 206 0.82 15.23 -12.46
N ARG A 207 0.50 14.92 -11.19
CA ARG A 207 -0.58 13.99 -10.81
C ARG A 207 -1.58 14.54 -9.80
N GLY A 208 -1.48 15.82 -9.43
CA GLY A 208 -2.37 16.46 -8.46
C GLY A 208 -1.62 17.29 -7.42
N GLU A 209 -2.32 17.69 -6.36
CA GLU A 209 -1.74 18.44 -5.23
C GLU A 209 -0.99 17.51 -4.25
N PRO A 210 0.14 17.95 -3.64
CA PRO A 210 0.76 17.26 -2.51
C PRO A 210 -0.24 16.91 -1.42
N GLY A 211 -0.15 15.72 -0.84
CA GLY A 211 -1.08 15.17 0.16
C GLY A 211 -2.31 14.49 -0.41
N MET A 212 -2.72 14.79 -1.65
CA MET A 212 -3.74 14.01 -2.34
C MET A 212 -3.13 12.71 -2.89
N ARG A 213 -3.88 11.62 -2.77
CA ARG A 213 -3.35 10.28 -3.03
C ARG A 213 -4.18 9.56 -4.07
N THR A 214 -3.54 8.61 -4.73
CA THR A 214 -4.20 7.70 -5.67
C THR A 214 -3.94 6.28 -5.22
N ILE A 215 -5.00 5.48 -5.14
CA ILE A 215 -4.92 4.07 -4.74
C ILE A 215 -4.83 3.22 -6.00
N TYR A 216 -3.83 2.35 -6.02
CA TYR A 216 -3.50 1.47 -7.12
C TYR A 216 -3.76 0.02 -6.73
N ARG A 217 -4.08 -0.79 -7.74
CA ARG A 217 -4.19 -2.24 -7.63
C ARG A 217 -3.47 -2.87 -8.80
N ARG A 218 -2.32 -3.47 -8.53
CA ARG A 218 -1.53 -4.24 -9.50
C ARG A 218 -2.01 -5.69 -9.53
N VAL A 219 -2.03 -6.28 -10.73
CA VAL A 219 -2.39 -7.68 -10.96
C VAL A 219 -1.33 -8.31 -11.82
N LEU A 220 -0.73 -9.38 -11.33
CA LEU A 220 0.30 -10.12 -12.03
C LEU A 220 -0.17 -11.56 -12.11
N LEU A 221 -0.35 -12.06 -13.33
CA LEU A 221 -0.87 -13.39 -13.55
C LEU A 221 0.16 -14.43 -13.13
N ILE A 222 -0.30 -15.40 -12.34
CA ILE A 222 0.48 -16.60 -12.01
C ILE A 222 0.25 -17.57 -13.16
N ALA A 223 1.22 -17.64 -14.07
CA ALA A 223 1.06 -18.32 -15.36
C ALA A 223 2.28 -19.20 -15.69
N PRO A 224 2.50 -20.31 -14.95
CA PRO A 224 3.70 -21.15 -15.11
C PRO A 224 3.80 -21.85 -16.47
N TRP A 225 2.71 -21.90 -17.25
CA TRP A 225 2.70 -22.47 -18.61
C TRP A 225 3.22 -21.50 -19.69
N VAL A 226 3.44 -20.24 -19.34
CA VAL A 226 4.01 -19.24 -20.26
C VAL A 226 5.50 -19.58 -20.44
N THR A 227 5.90 -19.98 -21.65
CA THR A 227 7.28 -20.40 -21.92
C THR A 227 8.09 -19.29 -22.60
N SER A 228 9.39 -19.27 -22.31
CA SER A 228 10.34 -18.27 -22.82
C SER A 228 11.24 -18.79 -23.95
N GLN A 229 11.14 -20.07 -24.33
CA GLN A 229 12.08 -20.70 -25.25
C GLN A 229 11.40 -21.53 -26.36
N ASP A 230 11.83 -21.27 -27.60
CA ASP A 230 11.68 -22.19 -28.72
C ASP A 230 12.62 -23.39 -28.50
N THR A 231 12.07 -24.55 -28.11
CA THR A 231 12.84 -25.79 -28.20
C THR A 231 13.02 -26.08 -29.67
N THR A 232 14.27 -26.11 -30.13
CA THR A 232 14.68 -26.09 -31.55
C THR A 232 14.30 -27.36 -32.34
N ALA A 233 13.29 -28.12 -31.92
CA ALA A 233 12.84 -29.34 -32.56
C ALA A 233 11.36 -29.65 -32.26
N GLY A 234 10.43 -28.91 -32.87
CA GLY A 234 9.02 -29.28 -32.95
C GLY A 234 8.17 -28.22 -33.64
N PRO A 235 7.03 -28.58 -34.26
CA PRO A 235 6.03 -27.58 -34.63
C PRO A 235 5.55 -26.93 -33.32
N VAL A 236 5.86 -25.65 -33.12
CA VAL A 236 5.48 -24.93 -31.90
C VAL A 236 4.00 -24.57 -32.03
N ASP A 237 3.13 -25.42 -31.49
CA ASP A 237 1.68 -25.14 -31.40
C ASP A 237 1.35 -24.19 -30.23
N ASP A 238 2.32 -23.91 -29.33
CA ASP A 238 2.15 -23.03 -28.18
C ASP A 238 2.77 -21.63 -28.41
N PRO A 239 2.09 -20.53 -27.98
CA PRO A 239 2.62 -19.19 -28.12
C PRO A 239 3.88 -19.01 -27.26
N ILE A 240 5.02 -18.73 -27.89
CA ILE A 240 6.26 -18.32 -27.20
C ILE A 240 6.05 -16.90 -26.67
N PHE A 241 6.42 -16.65 -25.42
CA PHE A 241 6.34 -15.33 -24.80
C PHE A 241 7.71 -14.69 -24.61
N ASP A 242 7.75 -13.38 -24.82
CA ASP A 242 8.98 -12.58 -24.81
C ASP A 242 9.43 -12.27 -23.39
N LEU A 243 9.90 -13.29 -22.67
CA LEU A 243 10.45 -13.13 -21.31
C LEU A 243 11.98 -13.01 -21.32
N ASN A 244 12.61 -13.20 -22.48
CA ASN A 244 14.06 -13.14 -22.69
C ASN A 244 14.51 -11.90 -23.48
N ASN A 245 13.64 -10.90 -23.63
CA ASN A 245 13.91 -9.73 -24.47
C ASN A 245 15.26 -9.11 -24.11
N LEU A 246 16.14 -8.96 -25.11
CA LEU A 246 17.51 -8.45 -24.98
C LEU A 246 17.60 -7.00 -24.43
N ILE A 247 16.45 -6.34 -24.22
CA ILE A 247 16.32 -5.03 -23.56
C ILE A 247 16.33 -5.18 -22.03
N PHE A 248 15.80 -6.28 -21.49
CA PHE A 248 15.89 -6.62 -20.07
C PHE A 248 17.10 -7.54 -19.88
N ASN A 249 18.26 -6.93 -19.66
CA ASN A 249 19.37 -7.65 -19.07
C ASN A 249 19.58 -7.07 -17.65
N PRO A 250 19.18 -7.76 -16.59
CA PRO A 250 19.44 -7.30 -15.23
C PRO A 250 20.94 -7.31 -14.88
N THR A 251 21.79 -7.81 -15.78
CA THR A 251 23.25 -7.58 -15.76
C THR A 251 23.72 -6.40 -16.63
N SER A 252 22.88 -5.85 -17.51
CA SER A 252 23.18 -4.62 -18.26
C SER A 252 22.98 -3.41 -17.37
N GLY A 253 23.94 -3.18 -16.49
CA GLY A 253 23.86 -2.13 -15.50
C GLY A 253 24.68 -2.48 -14.27
N ASN A 254 25.77 -1.74 -14.05
CA ASN A 254 26.67 -1.96 -12.91
C ASN A 254 26.09 -1.39 -11.62
N THR A 255 24.93 -0.72 -11.68
CA THR A 255 24.33 0.06 -10.60
C THR A 255 22.94 -0.47 -10.25
N PHE A 256 22.57 -0.33 -8.98
CA PHE A 256 21.25 -0.69 -8.47
C PHE A 256 20.10 -0.03 -9.25
N ALA A 257 20.18 1.28 -9.49
CA ALA A 257 19.15 2.05 -10.19
C ALA A 257 18.84 1.53 -11.61
N SER A 258 19.87 1.11 -12.36
CA SER A 258 19.69 0.56 -13.71
C SER A 258 18.96 -0.79 -13.72
N ARG A 259 19.20 -1.65 -12.73
CA ARG A 259 18.46 -2.91 -12.55
C ARG A 259 17.01 -2.66 -12.16
N LEU A 260 16.79 -1.72 -11.24
CA LEU A 260 15.46 -1.33 -10.80
C LEU A 260 14.62 -0.76 -11.95
N GLN A 261 15.23 0.09 -12.79
CA GLN A 261 14.58 0.63 -13.96
C GLN A 261 14.20 -0.46 -14.96
N ALA A 262 15.09 -1.42 -15.22
CA ALA A 262 14.78 -2.56 -16.07
C ALA A 262 13.59 -3.39 -15.54
N MET A 263 13.54 -3.62 -14.21
CA MET A 263 12.39 -4.32 -13.59
C MET A 263 11.11 -3.53 -13.79
N ARG A 264 11.13 -2.21 -13.63
CA ARG A 264 9.96 -1.35 -13.86
C ARG A 264 9.49 -1.41 -15.32
N ASP A 265 10.41 -1.38 -16.27
CA ASP A 265 10.07 -1.46 -17.70
C ASP A 265 9.38 -2.80 -18.03
N PHE A 266 9.90 -3.91 -17.48
CA PHE A 266 9.26 -5.21 -17.60
C PHE A 266 7.86 -5.22 -16.99
N GLN A 267 7.71 -4.72 -15.76
CA GLN A 267 6.41 -4.65 -15.08
C GLN A 267 5.42 -3.71 -15.77
N ASN A 268 5.92 -2.73 -16.52
CA ASN A 268 5.09 -1.86 -17.34
C ASN A 268 4.60 -2.59 -18.61
N ASP A 269 5.39 -3.49 -19.19
CA ASP A 269 5.02 -4.18 -20.42
C ASP A 269 4.24 -5.50 -20.21
N TYR A 270 4.47 -6.19 -19.09
CA TYR A 270 3.92 -7.51 -18.79
C TYR A 270 3.18 -7.53 -17.46
N ASP A 271 2.01 -8.17 -17.45
CA ASP A 271 1.22 -8.41 -16.25
C ASP A 271 1.39 -9.86 -15.77
N ILE A 272 2.63 -10.35 -15.65
CA ILE A 272 2.94 -11.74 -15.29
C ILE A 272 3.82 -11.73 -14.05
N SER A 273 3.50 -12.59 -13.07
CA SER A 273 4.36 -12.81 -11.91
C SER A 273 5.52 -13.70 -12.32
N VAL A 274 6.73 -13.20 -12.14
CA VAL A 274 7.97 -13.83 -12.58
C VAL A 274 9.03 -13.69 -11.50
N ARG A 275 9.91 -14.68 -11.43
CA ARG A 275 11.16 -14.62 -10.68
C ARG A 275 12.34 -14.56 -11.62
N PHE A 276 13.48 -14.16 -11.07
CA PHE A 276 14.75 -14.19 -11.76
C PHE A 276 15.54 -15.43 -11.33
N GLU A 277 15.74 -16.37 -12.25
CA GLU A 277 16.44 -17.63 -11.99
C GLU A 277 17.44 -17.89 -13.12
N ASN A 278 18.70 -18.19 -12.80
CA ASN A 278 19.74 -18.52 -13.79
C ASN A 278 19.90 -17.50 -14.93
N GLN A 279 19.80 -16.21 -14.61
CA GLN A 279 19.83 -15.11 -15.58
C GLN A 279 18.60 -15.01 -16.51
N GLN A 280 17.52 -15.70 -16.19
CA GLN A 280 16.30 -15.76 -16.98
C GLN A 280 15.08 -15.37 -16.15
N MET A 281 14.08 -14.82 -16.82
CA MET A 281 12.78 -14.56 -16.21
C MET A 281 11.92 -15.83 -16.33
N VAL A 282 11.56 -16.39 -15.19
CA VAL A 282 10.76 -17.61 -15.10
C VAL A 282 9.42 -17.26 -14.46
N PRO A 283 8.28 -17.58 -15.11
CA PRO A 283 6.98 -17.36 -14.49
C PRO A 283 6.80 -18.17 -13.22
N ASN A 284 6.20 -17.53 -12.21
CA ASN A 284 6.00 -18.13 -10.91
C ASN A 284 4.85 -19.12 -10.89
N THR A 285 4.99 -20.14 -10.03
CA THR A 285 3.89 -20.95 -9.51
C THR A 285 3.43 -20.41 -8.15
N LEU A 286 2.31 -20.92 -7.62
CA LEU A 286 1.90 -20.62 -6.23
C LEU A 286 2.94 -21.10 -5.21
N ALA A 287 3.56 -22.25 -5.46
CA ALA A 287 4.62 -22.78 -4.60
C ALA A 287 5.86 -21.90 -4.60
N ASP A 288 6.23 -21.35 -5.76
CA ASP A 288 7.39 -20.45 -5.83
C ASP A 288 7.14 -19.16 -5.03
N LEU A 289 5.91 -18.65 -5.07
CA LEU A 289 5.49 -17.43 -4.38
C LEU A 289 5.36 -17.56 -2.87
N SER A 290 5.37 -18.78 -2.31
CA SER A 290 5.49 -18.92 -0.85
C SER A 290 6.83 -18.38 -0.35
N ARG A 291 7.86 -18.41 -1.20
CA ARG A 291 9.17 -17.85 -0.90
C ARG A 291 9.21 -16.37 -1.23
N ARG A 292 9.75 -15.59 -0.31
CA ARG A 292 9.71 -14.13 -0.37
C ARG A 292 10.53 -13.56 -1.52
N GLU A 293 11.66 -14.17 -1.83
CA GLU A 293 12.57 -13.74 -2.90
C GLU A 293 11.96 -13.82 -4.31
N HIS A 294 10.90 -14.60 -4.49
CA HIS A 294 10.22 -14.77 -5.78
C HIS A 294 9.00 -13.86 -5.97
N ARG A 295 8.58 -13.16 -4.92
CA ARG A 295 7.39 -12.31 -4.93
C ARG A 295 7.65 -11.01 -5.68
N PHE A 296 6.56 -10.41 -6.15
CA PHE A 296 6.62 -9.11 -6.79
C PHE A 296 7.27 -8.07 -5.90
N ALA A 297 8.02 -7.18 -6.55
CA ALA A 297 8.77 -6.09 -5.97
C ALA A 297 9.86 -6.50 -4.98
N HIS A 298 9.94 -7.74 -4.49
CA HIS A 298 10.98 -8.17 -3.56
C HIS A 298 12.35 -8.21 -4.23
N MET A 299 13.38 -7.83 -3.48
CA MET A 299 14.73 -7.74 -4.01
C MET A 299 15.69 -8.66 -3.26
N THR A 300 16.43 -9.46 -4.01
CA THR A 300 17.67 -10.08 -3.58
C THR A 300 18.81 -9.05 -3.70
N ASN A 301 19.49 -8.69 -2.61
CA ASN A 301 20.50 -7.61 -2.54
C ASN A 301 21.41 -7.48 -3.80
N PRO A 302 21.58 -6.27 -4.39
CA PRO A 302 22.36 -6.04 -5.62
C PRO A 302 23.89 -6.12 -5.47
N SER A 303 24.45 -6.09 -4.27
CA SER A 303 25.91 -6.06 -4.06
C SER A 303 26.50 -7.45 -3.79
N ASN A 304 26.99 -8.09 -4.84
CA ASN A 304 27.85 -9.30 -4.86
C ASN A 304 27.16 -10.68 -4.81
N TYR A 305 26.57 -11.05 -5.95
CA TYR A 305 26.67 -12.44 -6.42
C TYR A 305 28.16 -12.77 -6.67
N PRO A 306 28.78 -13.89 -6.21
CA PRO A 306 28.36 -14.96 -5.30
C PRO A 306 29.32 -15.16 -4.10
N GLN A 307 28.84 -15.46 -2.87
CA GLN A 307 29.52 -16.39 -1.92
C GLN A 307 28.88 -16.57 -0.54
N ASN A 308 27.98 -15.71 -0.06
CA ASN A 308 27.38 -15.90 1.28
C ASN A 308 25.85 -15.94 1.16
N ALA A 309 25.28 -17.14 1.12
CA ALA A 309 23.83 -17.36 1.09
C ALA A 309 23.14 -16.82 2.37
N ALA A 310 23.86 -16.75 3.50
CA ALA A 310 23.45 -16.12 4.76
C ALA A 310 23.25 -14.58 4.71
N GLY A 311 23.81 -13.87 3.72
CA GLY A 311 23.88 -12.40 3.74
C GLY A 311 22.65 -11.65 3.19
N HIS A 312 21.63 -12.35 2.70
CA HIS A 312 20.54 -11.76 1.91
C HIS A 312 19.14 -11.97 2.47
N TYR A 313 19.05 -12.83 3.48
CA TYR A 313 17.88 -12.97 4.31
C TYR A 313 17.70 -11.66 5.11
N PRO A 314 16.49 -11.07 5.19
CA PRO A 314 15.16 -11.65 4.92
C PRO A 314 14.48 -11.17 3.64
N TYR A 315 15.22 -10.88 2.57
CA TYR A 315 14.65 -10.47 1.26
C TYR A 315 13.56 -9.39 1.39
N PRO A 316 13.89 -8.18 1.85
CA PRO A 316 12.88 -7.19 2.15
C PRO A 316 12.12 -6.73 0.90
N PHE A 317 10.86 -6.35 1.10
CA PHE A 317 10.16 -5.50 0.15
C PHE A 317 10.95 -4.18 0.04
N PRO A 318 11.45 -3.74 -1.14
CA PRO A 318 12.26 -2.54 -1.30
C PRO A 318 11.36 -1.30 -1.24
N TYR A 319 10.82 -1.06 -0.05
CA TYR A 319 10.84 0.26 0.54
C TYR A 319 12.24 0.39 1.11
N ASN A 320 12.93 1.51 0.87
CA ASN A 320 14.22 1.84 1.53
C ASN A 320 15.52 1.48 0.80
N LEU A 321 15.67 1.92 -0.46
CA LEU A 321 17.00 2.06 -1.05
C LEU A 321 17.20 3.51 -1.47
N VAL A 322 17.38 4.38 -0.49
CA VAL A 322 17.97 5.69 -0.75
C VAL A 322 19.47 5.47 -0.93
N ASP A 323 19.96 5.74 -2.14
CA ASP A 323 21.39 5.79 -2.44
C ASP A 323 22.02 7.03 -1.79
N LEU A 324 22.25 6.97 -0.48
CA LEU A 324 23.17 7.88 0.19
C LEU A 324 24.58 7.30 0.03
N GLN A 325 25.22 7.63 -1.10
CA GLN A 325 26.65 7.39 -1.37
C GLN A 325 27.09 5.94 -1.63
N GLY A 326 26.23 5.10 -2.19
CA GLY A 326 26.53 3.74 -2.64
C GLY A 326 26.33 2.66 -1.58
N ILE A 327 25.70 3.00 -0.44
CA ILE A 327 25.40 2.03 0.62
C ILE A 327 23.88 1.93 0.79
N PRO A 328 23.27 0.76 0.53
CA PRO A 328 21.88 0.52 0.86
C PRO A 328 21.72 0.60 2.39
N SER A 329 21.06 1.65 2.89
CA SER A 329 20.78 1.82 4.31
C SER A 329 19.34 1.42 4.57
N PHE A 330 19.10 0.37 5.36
CA PHE A 330 17.77 -0.07 5.82
C PHE A 330 17.09 0.90 6.79
N THR A 331 17.51 2.17 6.84
CA THR A 331 17.09 3.15 7.87
C THR A 331 16.13 4.23 7.33
N TYR A 332 16.04 4.44 6.01
CA TYR A 332 15.27 5.52 5.37
C TYR A 332 14.08 5.04 4.54
N TYR A 333 12.97 4.75 5.23
CA TYR A 333 11.71 4.37 4.61
C TYR A 333 11.11 5.49 3.77
N GLU A 334 10.72 5.13 2.54
CA GLU A 334 10.14 6.03 1.57
C GLU A 334 8.87 5.41 0.96
N PRO A 335 7.75 6.17 0.85
CA PRO A 335 6.50 5.64 0.31
C PRO A 335 6.61 5.20 -1.16
N ALA A 336 5.68 4.35 -1.60
CA ALA A 336 5.56 3.93 -2.99
C ALA A 336 5.53 5.11 -3.97
N GLY A 337 6.14 4.94 -5.14
CA GLY A 337 6.14 5.97 -6.19
C GLY A 337 7.10 7.14 -5.97
N ARG A 338 7.89 7.18 -4.89
CA ARG A 338 8.92 8.21 -4.69
C ARG A 338 10.09 8.03 -5.66
N VAL A 339 10.76 9.14 -5.97
CA VAL A 339 12.02 9.23 -6.71
C VAL A 339 13.08 9.92 -5.86
N ASP A 340 14.35 9.66 -6.13
CA ASP A 340 15.45 10.35 -5.46
C ASP A 340 15.61 11.80 -5.98
N ALA A 341 16.62 12.51 -5.48
CA ALA A 341 16.91 13.89 -5.90
C ALA A 341 17.36 14.01 -7.38
N GLY A 342 17.81 12.90 -7.99
CA GLY A 342 18.13 12.80 -9.42
C GLY A 342 16.93 12.48 -10.30
N GLY A 343 15.77 12.16 -9.71
CA GLY A 343 14.58 11.70 -10.41
C GLY A 343 14.61 10.19 -10.73
N ASP A 344 15.59 9.46 -10.21
CA ASP A 344 15.68 8.01 -10.37
C ASP A 344 14.69 7.32 -9.40
N PRO A 345 14.07 6.20 -9.81
CA PRO A 345 13.16 5.46 -8.95
C PRO A 345 13.91 4.91 -7.74
N VAL A 346 13.32 5.03 -6.54
CA VAL A 346 13.85 4.41 -5.31
C VAL A 346 13.13 3.10 -4.94
N SER A 347 12.09 2.74 -5.69
CA SER A 347 11.33 1.48 -5.53
C SER A 347 10.83 0.95 -6.88
N SER A 348 10.63 -0.36 -6.96
CA SER A 348 9.98 -1.04 -8.11
C SER A 348 8.46 -0.85 -8.07
N LEU A 349 7.90 -0.60 -6.88
CA LEU A 349 6.48 -0.34 -6.68
C LEU A 349 6.13 1.10 -7.10
N GLN A 350 5.92 1.30 -8.40
CA GLN A 350 5.50 2.56 -8.97
C GLN A 350 4.31 2.40 -9.91
N PRO A 351 3.43 3.41 -10.07
CA PRO A 351 2.33 3.39 -11.02
C PRO A 351 2.78 3.10 -12.45
N LEU A 352 1.90 2.46 -13.23
CA LEU A 352 2.12 2.29 -14.66
C LEU A 352 2.36 3.64 -15.36
N SER A 353 3.14 3.61 -16.43
CA SER A 353 3.61 4.81 -17.14
C SER A 353 3.42 4.71 -18.65
N GLY A 354 3.65 5.82 -19.35
CA GLY A 354 3.48 5.90 -20.81
C GLY A 354 2.03 5.63 -21.23
N GLU A 355 1.83 4.79 -22.25
CA GLU A 355 0.49 4.43 -22.76
C GLU A 355 -0.36 3.66 -21.74
N ARG A 356 0.25 3.12 -20.68
CA ARG A 356 -0.46 2.37 -19.62
C ARG A 356 -0.74 3.21 -18.38
N ALA A 357 -0.36 4.49 -18.39
CA ALA A 357 -0.62 5.38 -17.26
C ALA A 357 -2.11 5.37 -16.89
N GLY A 358 -2.38 5.06 -15.62
CA GLY A 358 -3.74 4.96 -15.09
C GLY A 358 -4.41 3.60 -15.22
N GLY A 359 -3.79 2.61 -15.87
CA GLY A 359 -4.36 1.27 -16.03
C GLY A 359 -4.52 0.48 -14.72
N ASP A 360 -3.79 0.86 -13.68
CA ASP A 360 -3.79 0.28 -12.34
C ASP A 360 -4.50 1.14 -11.28
N ILE A 361 -5.10 2.28 -11.66
CA ILE A 361 -5.82 3.16 -10.73
C ILE A 361 -7.15 2.53 -10.32
N VAL A 362 -7.43 2.53 -9.01
CA VAL A 362 -8.72 2.13 -8.44
C VAL A 362 -9.51 3.31 -7.91
N LEU A 363 -8.86 4.20 -7.16
CA LEU A 363 -9.48 5.41 -6.62
C LEU A 363 -8.54 6.60 -6.79
N THR A 364 -9.10 7.70 -7.29
CA THR A 364 -8.45 9.01 -7.28
C THR A 364 -8.97 9.83 -6.10
N ASN A 365 -8.24 10.88 -5.73
CA ASN A 365 -8.59 11.77 -4.62
C ASN A 365 -8.75 11.03 -3.27
N ALA A 366 -7.92 10.02 -3.05
CA ALA A 366 -7.85 9.34 -1.78
C ALA A 366 -7.13 10.23 -0.74
N LEU A 367 -7.64 10.18 0.49
CA LEU A 367 -7.04 10.80 1.67
C LEU A 367 -6.41 9.76 2.60
N ALA A 368 -6.79 8.49 2.50
CA ALA A 368 -6.19 7.43 3.29
C ALA A 368 -6.35 6.04 2.63
N PHE A 369 -5.33 5.21 2.81
CA PHE A 369 -5.31 3.78 2.56
C PHE A 369 -4.60 3.14 3.75
N ASP A 370 -5.38 2.50 4.62
CA ASP A 370 -4.95 2.02 5.93
C ASP A 370 -5.33 0.54 6.09
N VAL A 371 -4.38 -0.32 6.43
CA VAL A 371 -4.50 -1.77 6.55
C VAL A 371 -4.26 -2.22 7.98
N GLN A 372 -5.35 -2.56 8.67
CA GLN A 372 -5.34 -2.90 10.09
C GLN A 372 -5.58 -4.39 10.32
N VAL A 373 -4.93 -4.95 11.32
CA VAL A 373 -5.07 -6.36 11.73
C VAL A 373 -5.83 -6.47 13.04
N PHE A 374 -6.57 -7.56 13.23
CA PHE A 374 -7.25 -7.81 14.50
C PHE A 374 -6.30 -8.36 15.56
N ASP A 375 -5.97 -7.55 16.56
CA ASP A 375 -5.21 -7.97 17.74
C ASP A 375 -6.17 -8.30 18.89
N PRO A 376 -6.25 -9.58 19.35
CA PRO A 376 -7.12 -9.97 20.46
C PRO A 376 -6.71 -9.38 21.81
N GLY A 377 -5.44 -9.01 21.99
CA GLY A 377 -4.91 -8.40 23.21
C GLY A 377 -4.99 -6.86 23.23
N ALA A 378 -5.35 -6.23 22.12
CA ALA A 378 -5.45 -4.77 22.04
C ALA A 378 -6.48 -4.21 23.05
N PRO A 379 -6.09 -3.30 23.95
CA PRO A 379 -6.96 -2.81 25.01
C PRO A 379 -7.93 -1.73 24.51
N LEU A 380 -9.16 -1.76 25.01
CA LEU A 380 -10.17 -0.74 24.80
C LEU A 380 -10.36 0.08 26.08
N TYR A 381 -9.89 1.32 26.09
CA TYR A 381 -9.97 2.20 27.25
C TYR A 381 -11.24 3.05 27.24
N ASN A 382 -11.83 3.29 28.40
CA ASN A 382 -12.80 4.37 28.57
C ASN A 382 -12.06 5.64 29.02
N TYR A 383 -11.90 6.58 28.09
CA TYR A 383 -11.31 7.89 28.36
C TYR A 383 -12.39 8.96 28.20
N GLN A 384 -12.73 9.63 29.30
CA GLN A 384 -13.72 10.73 29.31
C GLN A 384 -15.09 10.34 28.71
N GLY A 385 -15.53 9.09 28.90
CA GLY A 385 -16.80 8.58 28.36
C GLY A 385 -16.74 8.13 26.90
N THR A 386 -15.56 8.19 26.27
CA THR A 386 -15.31 7.69 24.91
C THR A 386 -14.47 6.43 24.96
N LEU A 387 -14.84 5.45 24.15
CA LEU A 387 -14.03 4.25 23.96
C LEU A 387 -12.83 4.58 23.06
N ILE A 388 -11.62 4.43 23.59
CA ILE A 388 -10.37 4.67 22.88
C ILE A 388 -9.69 3.32 22.64
N ARG A 389 -9.36 3.07 21.37
CA ARG A 389 -8.62 1.90 20.89
C ARG A 389 -7.19 2.31 20.52
N PRO A 390 -6.27 1.36 20.28
CA PRO A 390 -5.01 1.66 19.62
C PRO A 390 -5.23 2.40 18.28
N ASN A 391 -4.20 3.12 17.84
CA ASN A 391 -4.23 4.02 16.67
C ASN A 391 -5.02 5.33 16.86
N ALA A 392 -5.57 5.58 18.06
CA ALA A 392 -6.16 6.89 18.40
C ALA A 392 -5.11 7.96 18.80
N GLY A 393 -3.84 7.73 18.46
CA GLY A 393 -2.72 8.62 18.71
C GLY A 393 -2.57 9.06 20.17
N GLN A 394 -2.41 10.37 20.39
CA GLN A 394 -2.27 10.97 21.72
C GLN A 394 -3.43 10.64 22.67
N ALA A 395 -4.65 10.44 22.17
CA ALA A 395 -5.76 10.02 23.01
C ALA A 395 -5.52 8.61 23.60
N PHE A 396 -4.93 7.71 22.81
CA PHE A 396 -4.55 6.38 23.28
C PHE A 396 -3.45 6.47 24.34
N LYS A 397 -2.37 7.22 24.09
CA LYS A 397 -1.28 7.45 25.07
C LYS A 397 -1.80 8.02 26.40
N SER A 398 -2.72 8.99 26.31
CA SER A 398 -3.36 9.59 27.48
C SER A 398 -4.28 8.62 28.22
N ALA A 399 -4.95 7.72 27.50
CA ALA A 399 -5.80 6.69 28.08
C ALA A 399 -4.99 5.59 28.77
N VAL A 400 -3.86 5.16 28.17
CA VAL A 400 -2.92 4.21 28.77
C VAL A 400 -2.40 4.72 30.12
N ALA A 401 -2.14 6.01 30.24
CA ALA A 401 -1.70 6.65 31.50
C ALA A 401 -2.74 6.57 32.64
N LEU A 402 -4.02 6.29 32.36
CA LEU A 402 -5.03 6.00 33.39
C LEU A 402 -4.85 4.62 34.05
N GLY A 403 -4.07 3.74 33.42
CA GLY A 403 -3.77 2.39 33.93
C GLY A 403 -4.88 1.36 33.67
N ALA A 404 -4.65 0.13 34.11
CA ALA A 404 -5.47 -1.03 33.79
C ALA A 404 -6.94 -0.95 34.23
N SER A 405 -7.26 -0.13 35.24
CA SER A 405 -8.63 0.05 35.74
C SER A 405 -9.55 0.77 34.76
N ALA A 406 -8.99 1.50 33.78
CA ALA A 406 -9.74 2.18 32.73
C ALA A 406 -10.02 1.29 31.50
N ILE A 407 -9.50 0.06 31.48
CA ILE A 407 -9.75 -0.90 30.41
C ILE A 407 -11.17 -1.45 30.55
N THR A 408 -11.93 -1.37 29.46
CA THR A 408 -13.31 -1.84 29.37
C THR A 408 -13.45 -3.15 28.59
N GLY A 409 -12.45 -3.50 27.78
CA GLY A 409 -12.43 -4.73 26.99
C GLY A 409 -11.13 -4.90 26.23
N PHE A 410 -11.04 -6.00 25.48
CA PHE A 410 -9.91 -6.33 24.61
C PHE A 410 -10.41 -6.72 23.21
N GLY A 411 -9.55 -6.58 22.20
CA GLY A 411 -9.85 -6.90 20.82
C GLY A 411 -10.15 -5.67 19.98
N ALA A 412 -9.23 -5.27 19.10
CA ALA A 412 -9.42 -4.17 18.17
C ALA A 412 -8.71 -4.44 16.85
N TYR A 413 -9.15 -3.77 15.79
CA TYR A 413 -8.34 -3.61 14.58
C TYR A 413 -7.32 -2.51 14.84
N THR A 414 -6.05 -2.85 14.65
CA THR A 414 -4.89 -2.03 14.98
C THR A 414 -3.85 -2.11 13.87
N ASP A 415 -2.96 -1.12 13.82
CA ASP A 415 -1.84 -1.10 12.87
C ASP A 415 -0.78 -2.10 13.35
N LEU A 416 0.14 -2.53 12.49
CA LEU A 416 1.20 -3.44 12.94
C LEU A 416 2.26 -2.66 13.76
N GLY A 417 2.57 -3.14 14.95
CA GLY A 417 3.47 -2.40 15.86
C GLY A 417 2.82 -1.18 16.50
N TRP A 418 1.48 -1.18 16.65
CA TRP A 418 0.66 -0.06 17.13
C TRP A 418 1.07 0.56 18.48
N ASN A 419 1.94 -0.09 19.26
CA ASN A 419 2.44 0.48 20.51
C ASN A 419 3.86 0.05 20.82
N ASN A 420 4.77 0.86 20.31
CA ASN A 420 6.18 0.83 20.66
C ASN A 420 6.52 2.15 21.38
N GLY A 421 6.90 2.13 22.69
CA GLY A 421 7.10 3.31 23.56
C GLY A 421 8.27 4.22 23.15
N PRO A 422 9.22 4.64 24.01
CA PRO A 422 10.46 5.32 23.59
C PRO A 422 11.70 4.42 23.52
N SER A 423 11.69 3.26 24.19
CA SER A 423 12.85 2.37 24.38
C SER A 423 12.60 0.91 24.00
N ASN A 424 11.76 0.67 22.99
CA ASN A 424 11.22 -0.66 22.58
C ASN A 424 10.37 -1.35 23.65
N VAL A 425 10.18 -0.69 24.79
CA VAL A 425 9.21 -1.09 25.80
C VAL A 425 7.86 -0.54 25.36
N PRO A 426 6.82 -1.37 25.21
CA PRO A 426 5.49 -0.87 24.89
C PRO A 426 4.94 0.02 26.00
N ASP A 427 4.22 1.08 25.65
CA ASP A 427 3.56 1.95 26.64
C ASP A 427 2.44 1.20 27.39
N TYR A 428 1.87 0.17 26.75
CA TYR A 428 0.85 -0.69 27.32
C TYR A 428 1.47 -2.03 27.73
N LEU A 429 1.25 -2.43 28.97
CA LEU A 429 1.55 -3.78 29.44
C LEU A 429 0.25 -4.50 29.76
N ALA A 430 0.06 -5.67 29.16
CA ALA A 430 -1.13 -6.49 29.38
C ALA A 430 -1.28 -6.84 30.87
N PRO A 431 -2.43 -6.54 31.52
CA PRO A 431 -2.69 -6.97 32.88
C PRO A 431 -2.66 -8.49 33.00
N VAL A 432 -2.31 -9.02 34.18
CA VAL A 432 -2.33 -10.46 34.43
C VAL A 432 -3.71 -11.05 34.12
N GLY A 433 -3.76 -12.05 33.24
CA GLY A 433 -5.00 -12.69 32.80
C GLY A 433 -5.70 -12.03 31.61
N ALA A 434 -5.16 -10.94 31.06
CA ALA A 434 -5.60 -10.38 29.79
C ALA A 434 -5.14 -11.26 28.60
N PRO A 435 -5.85 -11.23 27.46
CA PRO A 435 -5.36 -11.87 26.23
C PRO A 435 -4.01 -11.27 25.83
N ALA A 436 -3.10 -12.12 25.34
CA ALA A 436 -1.80 -11.66 24.85
C ALA A 436 -1.97 -10.77 23.61
N THR A 437 -1.20 -9.68 23.56
CA THR A 437 -1.06 -8.85 22.38
C THR A 437 -0.18 -9.55 21.35
N LEU A 438 -0.64 -9.62 20.10
CA LEU A 438 0.06 -10.36 19.05
C LEU A 438 0.82 -9.44 18.09
N PHE A 439 0.33 -8.21 17.88
CA PHE A 439 0.83 -7.29 16.86
C PHE A 439 1.25 -5.94 17.46
N GLN A 440 1.50 -5.90 18.77
CA GLN A 440 1.78 -4.67 19.51
C GLN A 440 3.17 -4.09 19.23
N GLN A 441 4.19 -4.94 19.13
CA GLN A 441 5.58 -4.53 18.94
C GLN A 441 5.92 -4.51 17.45
N GLU A 442 6.77 -3.57 17.05
CA GLU A 442 7.33 -3.53 15.70
C GLU A 442 8.30 -4.71 15.55
N HIS A 443 8.02 -5.61 14.62
CA HIS A 443 8.94 -6.68 14.25
C HIS A 443 9.38 -6.49 12.80
N GLN A 444 10.70 -6.50 12.60
CA GLN A 444 11.28 -6.51 11.27
C GLN A 444 11.15 -7.92 10.67
N VAL A 445 11.09 -7.96 9.35
CA VAL A 445 11.39 -9.14 8.53
C VAL A 445 12.67 -9.81 9.00
N GLY A 446 12.69 -11.15 9.03
CA GLY A 446 13.90 -11.89 9.41
C GLY A 446 14.18 -12.01 10.89
N TRP A 447 13.19 -11.76 11.73
CA TRP A 447 13.36 -11.92 13.16
C TRP A 447 13.60 -13.38 13.53
N HIS A 448 14.63 -13.61 14.36
CA HIS A 448 14.93 -14.91 14.94
C HIS A 448 14.40 -14.97 16.39
N PRO A 449 13.67 -16.02 16.80
CA PRO A 449 13.04 -16.10 18.12
C PRO A 449 14.00 -16.03 19.32
N GLY A 450 15.23 -16.52 19.13
CA GLY A 450 16.30 -16.47 20.11
C GLY A 450 17.09 -15.15 20.15
N SER A 451 16.88 -14.24 19.19
CA SER A 451 17.54 -12.94 19.19
C SER A 451 16.71 -11.95 20.00
N ALA A 452 17.32 -11.36 21.05
CA ALA A 452 16.69 -10.29 21.81
C ALA A 452 16.17 -9.22 20.84
N PRO A 453 14.95 -8.68 21.03
CA PRO A 453 14.39 -7.73 20.09
C PRO A 453 15.34 -6.54 20.00
N GLY A 454 16.05 -6.43 18.88
CA GLY A 454 16.94 -5.33 18.57
C GLY A 454 16.19 -4.00 18.58
N ASN A 455 16.93 -2.89 18.47
CA ASN A 455 16.31 -1.57 18.27
C ASN A 455 15.68 -1.47 16.88
N TYR A 456 14.54 -2.12 16.64
CA TYR A 456 13.81 -2.13 15.36
C TYR A 456 12.99 -0.85 15.10
N ARG A 457 13.25 0.21 15.86
CA ARG A 457 12.48 1.44 15.80
C ARG A 457 12.55 2.11 14.45
N GLY A 458 11.36 2.43 13.93
CA GLY A 458 11.22 3.13 12.67
C GLY A 458 11.47 2.25 11.47
N THR A 459 11.45 0.91 11.65
CA THR A 459 11.31 -0.08 10.58
C THR A 459 9.82 -0.43 10.35
N PRO A 460 9.40 -0.75 9.11
CA PRO A 460 8.03 -1.07 8.77
C PRO A 460 7.75 -2.43 9.36
N SER A 461 6.74 -2.46 10.21
CA SER A 461 6.21 -3.70 10.73
C SER A 461 5.64 -4.49 9.56
N THR A 462 6.09 -5.73 9.37
CA THR A 462 5.62 -6.55 8.25
C THR A 462 4.97 -7.82 8.76
N TYR A 463 3.72 -8.05 8.40
CA TYR A 463 3.13 -9.38 8.52
C TYR A 463 3.42 -10.18 7.26
N ASP A 464 3.84 -11.44 7.41
CA ASP A 464 4.17 -12.33 6.31
C ASP A 464 3.71 -13.76 6.61
N SER A 465 3.01 -14.37 5.66
CA SER A 465 2.78 -15.81 5.66
C SER A 465 4.10 -16.55 5.39
N TRP A 466 4.62 -17.21 6.42
CA TRP A 466 5.94 -17.81 6.39
C TRP A 466 5.97 -19.19 5.73
N THR A 467 7.11 -19.52 5.13
CA THR A 467 7.41 -20.87 4.64
C THR A 467 8.48 -21.53 5.50
N ASN A 468 8.34 -22.84 5.74
CA ASN A 468 9.39 -23.64 6.38
C ASN A 468 10.49 -24.05 5.39
N TYR A 469 10.42 -23.59 4.12
CA TYR A 469 11.44 -23.89 3.14
C TYR A 469 12.84 -23.45 3.60
N TYR A 470 12.92 -22.31 4.29
CA TYR A 470 14.18 -21.78 4.80
C TYR A 470 14.83 -22.73 5.82
N GLU A 471 14.05 -23.49 6.59
CA GLU A 471 14.59 -24.48 7.53
C GLU A 471 15.06 -25.79 6.86
N THR A 472 15.05 -25.85 5.52
CA THR A 472 15.38 -27.08 4.76
C THR A 472 16.18 -26.79 3.49
N ASP A 473 16.63 -25.55 3.30
CA ASP A 473 17.30 -25.11 2.08
C ASP A 473 18.83 -25.28 2.14
N GLN A 474 19.34 -25.84 3.24
CA GLN A 474 20.76 -26.05 3.52
C GLN A 474 21.54 -24.75 3.54
N VAL A 475 20.88 -23.64 3.89
CA VAL A 475 21.51 -22.34 4.07
C VAL A 475 21.29 -21.90 5.50
N ASP A 476 22.37 -21.80 6.26
CA ASP A 476 22.37 -21.09 7.53
C ASP A 476 22.00 -19.60 7.30
N GLN A 477 20.77 -19.21 7.66
CA GLN A 477 20.30 -17.82 7.54
C GLN A 477 20.42 -16.99 8.82
N ASP A 478 20.65 -17.62 9.99
CA ASP A 478 20.79 -16.92 11.26
C ASP A 478 22.25 -16.61 11.62
N ALA A 479 23.20 -17.32 11.02
CA ALA A 479 24.65 -17.24 11.23
C ALA A 479 25.03 -17.24 12.72
N ARG A 480 24.24 -17.93 13.56
CA ARG A 480 24.26 -17.78 15.02
C ARG A 480 25.53 -18.29 15.68
N ASP A 481 26.20 -19.27 15.08
CA ASP A 481 27.44 -19.86 15.59
C ASP A 481 28.71 -19.06 15.18
N GLY A 482 28.53 -17.97 14.41
CA GLY A 482 29.63 -17.16 13.88
C GLY A 482 30.49 -17.89 12.84
N ASN A 483 30.07 -19.09 12.43
CA ASN A 483 30.64 -19.84 11.34
C ASN A 483 30.03 -19.32 10.04
N THR A 484 30.82 -19.36 8.97
CA THR A 484 30.36 -18.98 7.62
C THR A 484 30.34 -20.20 6.70
N ASN A 485 30.58 -21.39 7.26
CA ASN A 485 30.46 -22.65 6.55
C ASN A 485 29.00 -23.10 6.55
N ILE A 486 28.45 -23.19 5.34
CA ILE A 486 27.07 -23.55 4.97
C ILE A 486 26.57 -24.91 5.51
N LEU A 487 27.40 -25.67 6.26
CA LEU A 487 27.10 -27.06 6.65
C LEU A 487 27.09 -27.30 8.17
N ASP A 488 27.64 -26.38 8.97
CA ASP A 488 27.59 -26.45 10.42
C ASP A 488 26.54 -25.40 10.83
N GLY A 489 25.46 -25.80 11.50
CA GLY A 489 24.39 -24.87 11.92
C GLY A 489 23.26 -24.62 10.91
N ALA A 490 23.26 -25.32 9.77
CA ALA A 490 22.18 -25.22 8.79
C ALA A 490 21.00 -26.16 9.14
N ASP A 491 19.77 -25.72 8.84
CA ASP A 491 18.50 -26.44 8.99
C ASP A 491 18.27 -26.96 10.45
N GLU A 492 18.79 -26.28 11.48
CA GLU A 492 18.70 -26.69 12.90
C GLU A 492 17.25 -26.84 13.38
N GLY A 493 16.32 -26.03 12.84
CA GLY A 493 14.91 -26.12 13.18
C GLY A 493 14.18 -27.37 12.66
N THR A 494 14.81 -28.24 11.87
CA THR A 494 14.18 -29.46 11.33
C THR A 494 15.07 -30.71 11.25
N ASN A 495 16.27 -30.70 11.84
CA ASN A 495 17.24 -31.80 11.69
C ASN A 495 17.01 -32.97 12.66
N GLY A 496 16.08 -32.84 13.61
CA GLY A 496 15.71 -33.86 14.60
C GLY A 496 16.67 -34.00 15.78
N LEU A 497 17.60 -33.05 15.94
CA LEU A 497 18.52 -32.94 17.07
C LEU A 497 18.03 -31.86 18.03
N ASP A 498 18.54 -31.91 19.26
CA ASP A 498 18.35 -30.85 20.28
C ASP A 498 19.65 -30.05 20.22
N ASP A 499 19.66 -29.06 19.33
CA ASP A 499 20.82 -28.28 18.93
C ASP A 499 21.11 -27.16 19.93
N GLU A 500 22.38 -26.84 20.06
CA GLU A 500 22.86 -26.15 21.24
C GLU A 500 22.80 -24.62 21.07
N ALA A 501 21.73 -24.02 21.59
CA ALA A 501 21.59 -22.56 21.65
C ALA A 501 22.71 -21.88 22.46
N TYR A 502 23.40 -20.91 21.85
CA TYR A 502 24.31 -19.98 22.53
C TYR A 502 23.59 -19.26 23.67
N TYR A 503 24.06 -19.44 24.91
CA TYR A 503 23.52 -18.78 26.10
C TYR A 503 24.64 -18.32 27.03
N ASP A 504 24.77 -17.00 27.20
CA ASP A 504 25.59 -16.35 28.24
C ASP A 504 24.65 -16.02 29.43
N ASP A 505 24.84 -16.71 30.57
CA ASP A 505 23.92 -16.58 31.72
C ASP A 505 24.14 -15.31 32.56
N ASP A 506 25.33 -14.72 32.47
CA ASP A 506 25.78 -13.69 33.40
C ASP A 506 26.35 -12.43 32.73
N ASN A 507 26.43 -12.37 31.40
CA ASN A 507 27.00 -11.24 30.63
C ASN A 507 28.41 -10.87 31.15
N ASP A 508 29.11 -11.90 31.60
CA ASP A 508 30.44 -11.88 32.18
C ASP A 508 31.38 -12.38 31.08
N GLN A 509 32.31 -11.53 30.62
CA GLN A 509 33.28 -11.88 29.57
C GLN A 509 34.29 -12.98 29.99
N THR A 510 34.13 -13.61 31.15
CA THR A 510 35.06 -14.55 31.78
C THR A 510 34.48 -15.94 32.02
N THR A 511 33.16 -16.12 31.97
CA THR A 511 32.47 -17.42 31.94
C THR A 511 32.30 -17.87 30.49
N PRO A 512 32.85 -19.03 30.08
CA PRO A 512 32.51 -19.56 28.77
C PRO A 512 31.01 -19.84 28.73
N PRO A 513 30.30 -19.45 27.65
CA PRO A 513 28.87 -19.68 27.48
C PRO A 513 28.52 -21.14 27.77
N ILE A 514 27.45 -21.37 28.55
CA ILE A 514 26.96 -22.73 28.76
C ILE A 514 26.04 -23.06 27.60
N PHE A 515 26.64 -23.75 26.66
CA PHE A 515 26.06 -24.74 25.77
C PHE A 515 25.08 -25.66 26.56
N VAL A 516 23.76 -25.41 26.45
CA VAL A 516 22.71 -26.26 27.02
C VAL A 516 21.47 -26.27 26.13
N ALA A 517 21.15 -27.45 25.59
CA ALA A 517 19.84 -27.88 25.15
C ALA A 517 18.77 -27.61 26.23
N ARG A 518 17.75 -26.77 25.93
CA ARG A 518 16.72 -26.37 26.92
C ARG A 518 15.31 -26.82 26.59
N ASN A 519 14.97 -26.96 25.31
CA ASN A 519 13.58 -27.04 24.88
C ASN A 519 13.23 -28.32 24.08
N GLY A 520 14.17 -29.25 23.96
CA GLY A 520 13.99 -30.52 23.24
C GLY A 520 14.18 -30.36 21.74
N PRO A 521 14.19 -31.47 20.97
CA PRO A 521 14.52 -31.42 19.55
C PRO A 521 13.56 -30.57 18.70
N ASP A 522 14.12 -29.87 17.71
CA ASP A 522 13.45 -28.99 16.73
C ASP A 522 12.55 -27.92 17.37
N ASP A 523 13.04 -27.23 18.40
CA ASP A 523 12.30 -26.19 19.10
C ASP A 523 12.29 -24.85 18.36
N THR A 524 11.34 -23.97 18.68
CA THR A 524 11.21 -22.67 17.99
C THR A 524 12.47 -21.80 18.10
N ASN A 525 13.32 -22.02 19.11
CA ASN A 525 14.60 -21.31 19.28
C ASN A 525 15.77 -21.91 18.50
N GLU A 526 15.58 -23.04 17.83
CA GLU A 526 16.53 -23.69 16.91
C GLU A 526 16.23 -23.35 15.44
N ARG A 527 15.09 -22.69 15.17
CA ARG A 527 14.77 -22.26 13.82
C ARG A 527 15.75 -21.20 13.35
N GLU A 528 16.35 -21.41 12.19
CA GLU A 528 17.18 -20.40 11.53
C GLU A 528 16.35 -19.14 11.26
N THR A 529 15.04 -19.33 11.07
CA THR A 529 14.20 -18.18 10.82
C THR A 529 12.74 -18.28 11.24
N SER A 530 12.09 -17.13 11.35
CA SER A 530 10.69 -17.06 11.70
C SER A 530 10.01 -15.86 11.04
N PRO A 531 8.69 -15.93 10.81
CA PRO A 531 7.95 -14.75 10.41
C PRO A 531 8.08 -13.67 11.49
N PRO A 532 8.02 -12.38 11.11
CA PRO A 532 8.05 -11.29 12.08
C PRO A 532 6.96 -11.45 13.13
N TYR A 533 5.76 -11.88 12.72
CA TYR A 533 4.67 -12.20 13.63
C TYR A 533 4.34 -13.69 13.52
N PRO A 534 4.85 -14.55 14.43
CA PRO A 534 4.56 -15.99 14.46
C PRO A 534 3.18 -16.24 15.07
N SER A 535 2.15 -15.63 14.49
CA SER A 535 0.78 -15.75 14.95
C SER A 535 -0.19 -15.62 13.77
N PRO A 536 -1.24 -16.44 13.73
CA PRO A 536 -2.21 -16.37 12.64
C PRO A 536 -3.01 -15.08 12.69
N LEU A 537 -3.21 -14.45 11.54
CA LEU A 537 -4.18 -13.35 11.43
C LEU A 537 -5.59 -13.89 11.62
N LYS A 538 -6.35 -13.26 12.52
CA LYS A 538 -7.78 -13.60 12.71
C LYS A 538 -8.68 -12.81 11.77
N GLY A 539 -8.26 -11.60 11.41
CA GLY A 539 -8.99 -10.74 10.50
C GLY A 539 -8.20 -9.51 10.12
N VAL A 540 -8.54 -8.97 8.96
CA VAL A 540 -7.95 -7.77 8.36
C VAL A 540 -9.06 -6.77 8.08
N GLN A 541 -8.80 -5.50 8.35
CA GLN A 541 -9.65 -4.36 8.02
C GLN A 541 -8.88 -3.38 7.16
N VAL A 542 -9.40 -3.05 5.98
CA VAL A 542 -8.82 -2.00 5.13
C VAL A 542 -9.77 -0.81 5.09
N LYS A 543 -9.26 0.37 5.43
CA LYS A 543 -9.98 1.65 5.43
C LYS A 543 -9.59 2.44 4.18
N LEU A 544 -10.60 2.82 3.40
CA LEU A 544 -10.46 3.66 2.21
C LEU A 544 -11.15 4.99 2.50
N ARG A 545 -10.40 6.09 2.49
CA ARG A 545 -10.95 7.45 2.64
C ARG A 545 -10.78 8.22 1.36
N VAL A 546 -11.86 8.79 0.84
CA VAL A 546 -11.89 9.57 -0.40
C VAL A 546 -12.53 10.93 -0.17
N TYR A 547 -12.07 11.90 -0.94
CA TYR A 547 -12.57 13.26 -0.90
C TYR A 547 -13.30 13.64 -2.18
N GLU A 548 -14.40 14.36 -2.00
CA GLU A 548 -15.15 14.97 -3.09
C GLU A 548 -14.87 16.49 -3.16
N PRO A 549 -14.14 16.98 -4.18
CA PRO A 549 -13.76 18.38 -4.29
C PRO A 549 -14.94 19.36 -4.40
N ASN A 550 -16.00 18.97 -5.11
CA ASN A 550 -17.13 19.85 -5.42
C ASN A 550 -18.08 20.05 -4.24
N SER A 551 -18.39 18.98 -3.51
CA SER A 551 -19.26 19.05 -2.34
C SER A 551 -18.48 19.26 -1.04
N ARG A 552 -17.15 19.18 -1.07
CA ARG A 552 -16.25 19.16 0.09
C ARG A 552 -16.61 18.11 1.13
N ALA A 553 -17.05 16.94 0.66
CA ALA A 553 -17.42 15.83 1.54
C ALA A 553 -16.33 14.77 1.58
N ILE A 554 -16.07 14.25 2.78
CA ILE A 554 -15.22 13.07 2.98
C ILE A 554 -16.12 11.84 3.07
N ARG A 555 -15.73 10.77 2.40
CA ARG A 555 -16.38 9.46 2.50
C ARG A 555 -15.35 8.43 2.90
N GLU A 556 -15.74 7.56 3.81
CA GLU A 556 -14.91 6.46 4.27
C GLU A 556 -15.66 5.14 4.09
N ALA A 557 -14.94 4.11 3.67
CA ALA A 557 -15.45 2.75 3.59
C ALA A 557 -14.44 1.78 4.17
N ASN A 558 -14.94 0.89 5.02
CA ASN A 558 -14.15 -0.17 5.62
C ASN A 558 -14.50 -1.50 4.94
N VAL A 559 -13.47 -2.25 4.57
CA VAL A 559 -13.57 -3.66 4.19
C VAL A 559 -13.06 -4.47 5.36
N THR A 560 -13.80 -5.48 5.80
CA THR A 560 -13.36 -6.34 6.88
C THR A 560 -13.58 -7.79 6.48
N ARG A 561 -12.57 -8.62 6.72
CA ARG A 561 -12.59 -10.04 6.41
C ARG A 561 -11.94 -10.81 7.54
N SER A 562 -12.57 -11.92 7.95
CA SER A 562 -11.90 -12.91 8.79
C SER A 562 -11.01 -13.79 7.93
N MET A 563 -9.82 -14.08 8.45
CA MET A 563 -8.82 -14.93 7.81
C MET A 563 -8.70 -16.32 8.47
N ALA A 564 -9.55 -16.60 9.47
CA ALA A 564 -9.54 -17.85 10.22
C ALA A 564 -10.45 -18.95 9.65
N ASP A 565 -11.18 -18.69 8.56
CA ASP A 565 -12.19 -19.59 7.96
C ASP A 565 -12.05 -19.75 6.43
#